data_AF-A0A076H0K7-F1
#
_entry.id   AF-A0A076H0K7-F1
#
_cell.length_a   1.000
_cell.length_b   1.000
_cell.length_c   1.000
_cell.angle_alpha   90.00
_cell.angle_beta   90.00
_cell.angle_gamma   90.00
#
_symmetry.space_group_name_H-M   'P 1'
#
loop_
_entity.id
_entity.type
_entity.pdbx_description
1 polymer ?
#
loop_
_entity_poly.entity_id
_entity_poly.type
_entity_poly.pdbx_seq_one_letter_code
_entity_poly.pdbx_strand_id
1 'polypeptide(L)'
;MAGCSLETIDTFSASKRSAKKLPIEISVSAGTLDQEPFYIFKNSKGKTIKNLKINPKKTYVFSREKMAESHPFFVSDKGFNQKSTKAIQLKGDGSFNDGITGEESFQLSIRKKYRSDFADSGKLVFYCTSHESMFGDFLIKSGRVQSSSSDSSKAGTDSTSISPTEESGVQQTAQTPSNETSYGGYAYRSAEEMNPADIVNAV
;
A
#
# COMPACT_ATOMS: atom_id res chain seq x y z
N MET A 1 22.08 10.74 -69.66
CA MET A 1 21.43 11.27 -68.45
C MET A 1 21.00 10.08 -67.61
N ALA A 2 21.31 10.08 -66.31
CA ALA A 2 20.98 8.97 -65.40
C ALA A 2 19.66 9.26 -64.66
N GLY A 3 18.95 8.21 -64.23
CA GLY A 3 17.74 8.33 -63.43
C GLY A 3 16.70 7.25 -63.72
N CYS A 4 16.98 6.00 -63.34
CA CYS A 4 15.99 4.92 -63.34
C CYS A 4 15.92 4.24 -61.97
N SER A 5 14.71 3.77 -61.66
CA SER A 5 14.33 2.86 -60.57
C SER A 5 14.30 3.42 -59.15
N LEU A 6 13.08 3.49 -58.62
CA LEU A 6 12.82 3.46 -57.18
C LEU A 6 13.25 2.09 -56.64
N GLU A 7 13.98 2.07 -55.52
CA GLU A 7 14.16 0.86 -54.72
C GLU A 7 13.03 0.74 -53.70
N THR A 8 12.05 -0.11 -54.00
CA THR A 8 11.01 -0.50 -53.05
C THR A 8 11.63 -1.39 -51.96
N ILE A 9 11.84 -0.82 -50.77
CA ILE A 9 12.26 -1.57 -49.58
C ILE A 9 11.12 -2.42 -49.02
N ASP A 10 10.81 -3.51 -49.70
CA ASP A 10 9.85 -4.50 -49.22
C ASP A 10 10.50 -5.51 -48.28
N THR A 11 9.69 -6.08 -47.37
CA THR A 11 9.99 -7.09 -46.32
C THR A 11 10.26 -6.60 -44.88
N PHE A 12 9.31 -5.88 -44.28
CA PHE A 12 9.12 -6.00 -42.82
C PHE A 12 8.65 -7.42 -42.46
N SER A 13 9.61 -8.24 -42.05
CA SER A 13 9.41 -9.64 -41.62
C SER A 13 8.23 -9.77 -40.64
N ALA A 14 7.21 -10.52 -41.07
CA ALA A 14 6.01 -10.84 -40.30
C ALA A 14 6.33 -11.86 -39.19
N SER A 15 7.16 -11.46 -38.23
CA SER A 15 7.32 -12.17 -36.97
C SER A 15 5.95 -12.27 -36.29
N LYS A 16 5.47 -13.50 -36.07
CA LYS A 16 4.24 -13.81 -35.31
C LYS A 16 4.40 -13.39 -33.85
N ARG A 17 4.35 -12.08 -33.59
CA ARG A 17 4.42 -11.49 -32.25
C ARG A 17 3.15 -11.88 -31.51
N SER A 18 3.28 -12.87 -30.63
CA SER A 18 2.30 -13.18 -29.58
C SER A 18 1.81 -11.86 -28.97
N ALA A 19 0.48 -11.66 -28.93
CA ALA A 19 -0.13 -10.37 -28.65
C ALA A 19 0.42 -9.75 -27.36
N LYS A 20 1.36 -8.81 -27.52
CA LYS A 20 2.13 -8.23 -26.42
C LYS A 20 1.18 -7.44 -25.54
N LYS A 21 0.82 -7.99 -24.37
CA LYS A 21 -0.03 -7.28 -23.40
C LYS A 21 0.66 -5.97 -23.02
N LEU A 22 0.09 -4.86 -23.49
CA LEU A 22 0.54 -3.53 -23.15
C LEU A 22 0.44 -3.31 -21.63
N PRO A 23 1.36 -2.52 -21.04
CA PRO A 23 1.23 -2.06 -19.66
C PRO A 23 -0.07 -1.27 -19.45
N ILE A 24 -0.49 -1.17 -18.20
CA ILE A 24 -1.61 -0.31 -17.78
C ILE A 24 -1.01 0.96 -17.21
N GLU A 25 -1.17 2.07 -17.91
CA GLU A 25 -0.73 3.40 -17.46
C GLU A 25 -1.70 3.95 -16.40
N ILE A 26 -1.11 4.44 -15.31
CA ILE A 26 -1.76 5.06 -14.16
C ILE A 26 -1.02 6.36 -13.86
N SER A 27 -1.71 7.50 -13.94
CA SER A 27 -1.17 8.77 -13.47
C SER A 27 -1.50 8.96 -11.99
N VAL A 28 -0.55 9.49 -11.23
CA VAL A 28 -0.62 9.72 -9.78
C VAL A 28 -0.55 11.22 -9.51
N SER A 29 -1.58 11.78 -8.87
CA SER A 29 -1.59 13.19 -8.46
C SER A 29 -0.55 13.51 -7.38
N ALA A 30 -0.25 14.79 -7.18
CA ALA A 30 0.44 15.29 -5.98
C ALA A 30 -0.17 14.72 -4.69
N GLY A 31 -1.50 14.81 -4.56
CA GLY A 31 -2.20 14.36 -3.36
C GLY A 31 -2.30 15.45 -2.28
N THR A 32 -2.73 15.05 -1.09
CA THR A 32 -2.88 15.90 0.10
C THR A 32 -2.59 15.08 1.35
N LEU A 33 -1.98 15.70 2.37
CA LEU A 33 -1.72 15.07 3.68
C LEU A 33 -2.99 14.87 4.50
N ASP A 34 -3.92 15.82 4.42
CA ASP A 34 -4.95 16.03 5.44
C ASP A 34 -6.28 15.30 5.16
N GLN A 35 -6.42 14.68 3.98
CA GLN A 35 -7.66 14.04 3.54
C GLN A 35 -7.39 12.76 2.73
N GLU A 36 -8.10 11.68 3.09
CA GLU A 36 -8.15 10.47 2.28
C GLU A 36 -9.08 10.65 1.05
N PRO A 37 -8.71 10.11 -0.13
CA PRO A 37 -7.50 9.34 -0.41
C PRO A 37 -6.28 10.24 -0.64
N PHE A 38 -5.17 9.94 0.05
CA PHE A 38 -3.91 10.70 -0.06
C PHE A 38 -3.41 10.88 -1.50
N TYR A 39 -3.67 9.90 -2.37
CA TYR A 39 -3.31 9.94 -3.79
C TYR A 39 -4.52 9.68 -4.69
N ILE A 40 -4.69 10.51 -5.73
CA ILE A 40 -5.70 10.32 -6.77
C ILE A 40 -5.07 9.61 -7.96
N PHE A 41 -5.48 8.36 -8.18
CA PHE A 41 -5.07 7.58 -9.35
C PHE A 41 -5.98 7.87 -10.55
N LYS A 42 -5.41 8.07 -11.74
CA LYS A 42 -6.13 8.26 -13.00
C LYS A 42 -5.66 7.24 -14.05
N ASN A 43 -6.55 6.83 -14.95
CA ASN A 43 -6.15 6.02 -16.11
C ASN A 43 -5.54 6.90 -17.22
N SER A 44 -5.02 6.27 -18.29
CA SER A 44 -4.52 6.96 -19.50
C SER A 44 -5.54 7.84 -20.25
N LYS A 45 -6.82 7.87 -19.84
CA LYS A 45 -7.84 8.80 -20.33
C LYS A 45 -8.14 9.94 -19.35
N GLY A 46 -7.30 10.13 -18.32
CA GLY A 46 -7.48 11.13 -17.27
C GLY A 46 -8.61 10.85 -16.26
N LYS A 47 -9.31 9.71 -16.37
CA LYS A 47 -10.44 9.39 -15.48
C LYS A 47 -9.95 8.82 -14.15
N THR A 48 -10.38 9.44 -13.05
CA THR A 48 -10.11 9.00 -11.67
C THR A 48 -10.60 7.58 -11.38
N ILE A 49 -9.76 6.81 -10.67
CA ILE A 49 -9.98 5.43 -10.24
C ILE A 49 -10.02 5.42 -8.72
N LYS A 50 -11.21 5.37 -8.11
CA LYS A 50 -11.35 5.36 -6.64
C LYS A 50 -10.78 4.09 -5.98
N ASN A 51 -10.97 2.92 -6.61
CA ASN A 51 -10.57 1.62 -6.08
C ASN A 51 -9.64 0.91 -7.08
N LEU A 52 -8.36 1.29 -7.12
CA LEU A 52 -7.38 0.71 -8.04
C LEU A 52 -7.05 -0.73 -7.63
N LYS A 53 -7.60 -1.71 -8.36
CA LYS A 53 -7.33 -3.14 -8.14
C LYS A 53 -6.14 -3.63 -8.97
N ILE A 54 -5.06 -4.02 -8.31
CA ILE A 54 -3.83 -4.52 -8.94
C ILE A 54 -4.00 -5.99 -9.31
N ASN A 55 -3.77 -6.34 -10.58
CA ASN A 55 -3.84 -7.71 -11.07
C ASN A 55 -2.42 -8.30 -11.18
N PRO A 56 -2.07 -9.37 -10.43
CA PRO A 56 -0.72 -9.96 -10.46
C PRO A 56 -0.26 -10.44 -11.84
N LYS A 57 -1.19 -10.69 -12.77
CA LYS A 57 -0.91 -11.12 -14.16
C LYS A 57 -0.72 -9.95 -15.13
N LYS A 58 -0.76 -8.70 -14.67
CA LYS A 58 -0.58 -7.46 -15.45
C LYS A 58 0.70 -6.73 -15.04
N THR A 59 1.07 -5.77 -15.88
CA THR A 59 2.16 -4.81 -15.66
C THR A 59 1.52 -3.43 -15.65
N TYR A 60 1.94 -2.58 -14.72
CA TYR A 60 1.46 -1.22 -14.55
C TYR A 60 2.62 -0.25 -14.76
N VAL A 61 2.34 0.95 -15.24
CA VAL A 61 3.28 2.08 -15.26
C VAL A 61 2.64 3.19 -14.46
N PHE A 62 3.31 3.62 -13.39
CA PHE A 62 2.92 4.76 -12.58
C PHE A 62 3.75 5.96 -13.04
N SER A 63 3.09 7.03 -13.46
CA SER A 63 3.70 8.31 -13.79
C SER A 63 3.12 9.41 -12.93
N ARG A 64 3.91 10.46 -12.66
CA ARG A 64 3.43 11.65 -11.97
C ARG A 64 2.52 12.48 -12.88
N GLU A 65 1.40 12.94 -12.35
CA GLU A 65 0.50 13.85 -13.07
C GLU A 65 1.03 15.29 -13.01
N LYS A 66 1.06 15.98 -14.16
CA LYS A 66 1.32 17.43 -14.28
C LYS A 66 2.59 17.91 -13.55
N MET A 67 3.70 17.20 -13.71
CA MET A 67 4.99 17.58 -13.10
C MET A 67 4.93 17.74 -11.58
N ALA A 68 4.09 16.96 -10.88
CA ALA A 68 3.90 17.11 -9.45
C ALA A 68 5.17 16.73 -8.64
N GLU A 69 5.89 17.74 -8.16
CA GLU A 69 7.10 17.60 -7.34
C GLU A 69 6.80 17.32 -5.86
N SER A 70 5.63 17.73 -5.34
CA SER A 70 5.25 17.50 -3.94
C SER A 70 4.75 16.07 -3.68
N HIS A 71 5.08 15.51 -2.51
CA HIS A 71 4.75 14.15 -2.08
C HIS A 71 5.25 13.05 -3.05
N PRO A 72 6.57 12.74 -3.04
CA PRO A 72 7.15 11.71 -3.89
C PRO A 72 6.50 10.36 -3.64
N PHE A 73 6.10 9.66 -4.70
CA PHE A 73 5.29 8.44 -4.60
C PHE A 73 6.14 7.17 -4.80
N PHE A 74 5.97 6.16 -3.95
CA PHE A 74 6.60 4.85 -4.14
C PHE A 74 5.67 3.68 -3.76
N VAL A 75 6.05 2.46 -4.16
CA VAL A 75 5.27 1.24 -3.95
C VAL A 75 6.18 0.09 -3.51
N SER A 76 5.80 -0.62 -2.44
CA SER A 76 6.56 -1.75 -1.90
C SER A 76 5.66 -2.90 -1.44
N ASP A 77 6.19 -4.13 -1.48
CA ASP A 77 5.59 -5.34 -0.92
C ASP A 77 6.08 -5.65 0.51
N LYS A 78 6.94 -4.79 1.07
CA LYS A 78 7.40 -4.87 2.47
C LYS A 78 6.74 -3.85 3.39
N GLY A 79 6.33 -2.70 2.86
CA GLY A 79 5.75 -1.60 3.63
C GLY A 79 6.52 -0.29 3.44
N PHE A 80 6.24 0.67 4.32
CA PHE A 80 6.82 2.02 4.32
C PHE A 80 8.35 1.99 4.38
N ASN A 81 9.00 2.81 3.55
CA ASN A 81 10.46 3.03 3.47
C ASN A 81 11.32 1.75 3.48
N GLN A 82 10.76 0.62 3.02
CA GLN A 82 11.44 -0.67 2.97
C GLN A 82 11.64 -1.12 1.53
N LYS A 83 12.89 -1.47 1.21
CA LYS A 83 13.27 -2.03 -0.08
C LYS A 83 12.45 -3.29 -0.39
N SER A 84 11.75 -3.24 -1.51
CA SER A 84 10.85 -4.29 -1.97
C SER A 84 11.57 -5.63 -2.19
N THR A 85 10.84 -6.72 -2.02
CA THR A 85 11.40 -8.06 -2.17
C THR A 85 11.64 -8.42 -3.65
N LYS A 86 12.22 -9.60 -3.86
CA LYS A 86 12.34 -10.21 -5.20
C LYS A 86 10.98 -10.60 -5.81
N ALA A 87 9.84 -10.39 -5.13
CA ALA A 87 8.53 -10.77 -5.62
C ALA A 87 7.93 -9.77 -6.62
N ILE A 88 8.09 -8.48 -6.34
CA ILE A 88 7.82 -7.44 -7.33
C ILE A 88 9.07 -7.11 -8.15
N GLN A 89 8.85 -6.41 -9.27
CA GLN A 89 9.88 -5.78 -10.08
C GLN A 89 9.42 -4.35 -10.32
N LEU A 90 10.27 -3.43 -9.92
CA LEU A 90 10.19 -2.01 -10.21
C LEU A 90 11.30 -1.68 -11.22
N LYS A 91 10.98 -0.88 -12.22
CA LYS A 91 11.90 -0.44 -13.28
C LYS A 91 11.54 0.95 -13.76
N GLY A 92 12.52 1.83 -13.89
CA GLY A 92 12.31 3.23 -14.22
C GLY A 92 12.93 4.08 -13.13
N ASP A 93 12.33 5.23 -12.91
CA ASP A 93 12.81 6.29 -12.02
C ASP A 93 12.42 6.03 -10.57
N GLY A 94 13.00 6.82 -9.67
CA GLY A 94 12.70 6.79 -8.24
C GLY A 94 13.26 5.61 -7.46
N SER A 95 13.28 5.77 -6.14
CA SER A 95 13.80 4.77 -5.19
C SER A 95 12.86 4.59 -4.00
N PHE A 96 13.13 3.60 -3.15
CA PHE A 96 12.36 3.42 -1.91
C PHE A 96 12.57 4.55 -0.89
N ASN A 97 13.66 5.32 -1.01
CA ASN A 97 13.94 6.52 -0.22
C ASN A 97 13.42 7.80 -0.88
N ASP A 98 13.42 7.86 -2.22
CA ASP A 98 13.25 9.12 -2.96
C ASP A 98 11.88 9.23 -3.63
N GLY A 99 11.23 8.10 -3.96
CA GLY A 99 9.96 8.07 -4.70
C GLY A 99 10.10 8.56 -6.14
N ILE A 100 8.97 8.77 -6.83
CA ILE A 100 8.91 9.52 -8.09
C ILE A 100 8.26 10.90 -7.90
N THR A 101 8.82 11.90 -8.58
CA THR A 101 8.49 13.34 -8.55
C THR A 101 8.48 13.91 -9.98
N GLY A 102 7.99 15.14 -10.17
CA GLY A 102 8.13 15.82 -11.47
C GLY A 102 7.55 15.01 -12.65
N GLU A 103 8.38 14.69 -13.64
CA GLU A 103 8.03 13.88 -14.82
C GLU A 103 8.35 12.38 -14.67
N GLU A 104 8.88 11.96 -13.52
CA GLU A 104 9.39 10.61 -13.29
C GLU A 104 8.29 9.53 -13.33
N SER A 105 8.70 8.31 -13.71
CA SER A 105 7.79 7.16 -13.81
C SER A 105 8.48 5.82 -13.52
N PHE A 106 7.72 4.86 -12.98
CA PHE A 106 8.19 3.48 -12.85
C PHE A 106 7.15 2.45 -13.28
N GLN A 107 7.66 1.34 -13.79
CA GLN A 107 6.92 0.14 -14.14
C GLN A 107 6.90 -0.85 -12.98
N LEU A 108 5.70 -1.22 -12.53
CA LEU A 108 5.46 -2.30 -11.57
C LEU A 108 5.05 -3.59 -12.29
N SER A 109 5.66 -4.72 -11.92
CA SER A 109 5.14 -6.06 -12.26
C SER A 109 5.44 -7.10 -11.18
N ILE A 110 4.47 -7.99 -10.90
CA ILE A 110 4.66 -9.13 -10.01
C ILE A 110 5.26 -10.30 -10.80
N ARG A 111 6.39 -10.87 -10.32
CA ARG A 111 7.08 -11.98 -10.98
C ARG A 111 6.20 -13.22 -11.00
N LYS A 112 6.22 -13.97 -12.11
CA LYS A 112 5.32 -15.12 -12.37
C LYS A 112 5.20 -16.10 -11.19
N LYS A 113 6.31 -16.39 -10.50
CA LYS A 113 6.36 -17.36 -9.40
C LYS A 113 5.69 -16.95 -8.08
N TYR A 114 5.39 -15.66 -7.87
CA TYR A 114 4.71 -15.16 -6.66
C TYR A 114 3.27 -14.69 -6.94
N ARG A 115 2.75 -14.93 -8.15
CA ARG A 115 1.41 -14.45 -8.54
C ARG A 115 0.26 -15.17 -7.84
N SER A 116 0.48 -16.40 -7.39
CA SER A 116 -0.40 -17.14 -6.47
C SER A 116 -0.50 -16.39 -5.16
N ASP A 117 0.66 -16.11 -4.56
CA ASP A 117 0.80 -15.59 -3.21
C ASP A 117 0.14 -14.21 -3.12
N PHE A 118 0.40 -13.33 -4.10
CA PHE A 118 -0.33 -12.05 -4.24
C PHE A 118 -1.83 -12.21 -4.51
N ALA A 119 -2.26 -13.26 -5.21
CA ALA A 119 -3.68 -13.48 -5.49
C ALA A 119 -4.45 -14.13 -4.33
N ASP A 120 -3.77 -14.62 -3.30
CA ASP A 120 -4.35 -15.26 -2.12
C ASP A 120 -4.21 -14.41 -0.84
N SER A 121 -3.04 -13.83 -0.57
CA SER A 121 -2.79 -13.06 0.68
C SER A 121 -1.73 -11.95 0.61
N GLY A 122 -1.02 -11.80 -0.52
CA GLY A 122 0.06 -10.83 -0.64
C GLY A 122 -0.43 -9.38 -0.61
N LYS A 123 0.35 -8.53 0.06
CA LYS A 123 0.08 -7.10 0.22
C LYS A 123 0.96 -6.27 -0.72
N LEU A 124 0.47 -5.10 -1.07
CA LEU A 124 1.23 -4.11 -1.84
C LEU A 124 0.85 -2.72 -1.33
N VAL A 125 1.81 -2.04 -0.72
CA VAL A 125 1.62 -0.74 -0.07
C VAL A 125 2.13 0.34 -1.00
N PHE A 126 1.40 1.45 -1.12
CA PHE A 126 1.92 2.70 -1.67
C PHE A 126 2.18 3.70 -0.55
N TYR A 127 3.18 4.57 -0.70
CA TYR A 127 3.52 5.57 0.31
C TYR A 127 4.20 6.81 -0.27
N CYS A 128 4.15 7.91 0.49
CA CYS A 128 5.01 9.06 0.29
C CYS A 128 6.36 8.83 0.97
N THR A 129 7.49 9.04 0.29
CA THR A 129 8.79 8.89 0.96
C THR A 129 9.11 10.02 1.94
N SER A 130 8.54 11.22 1.72
CA SER A 130 8.77 12.39 2.58
C SER A 130 7.83 12.49 3.79
N HIS A 131 6.73 11.73 3.84
CA HIS A 131 5.71 11.84 4.90
C HIS A 131 5.19 10.47 5.33
N GLU A 132 5.47 10.09 6.57
CA GLU A 132 5.13 8.76 7.11
C GLU A 132 3.63 8.49 7.23
N SER A 133 2.80 9.54 7.28
CA SER A 133 1.33 9.42 7.34
C SER A 133 0.67 9.09 6.00
N MET A 134 1.31 9.42 4.88
CA MET A 134 0.73 9.21 3.54
C MET A 134 1.06 7.81 3.02
N PHE A 135 0.37 6.79 3.51
CA PHE A 135 0.48 5.44 2.99
C PHE A 135 -0.89 4.77 2.83
N GLY A 136 -0.95 3.68 2.08
CA GLY A 136 -2.17 2.90 1.92
C GLY A 136 -1.93 1.59 1.18
N ASP A 137 -2.89 0.67 1.31
CA ASP A 137 -2.85 -0.65 0.66
C ASP A 137 -3.53 -0.63 -0.71
N PHE A 138 -2.89 -1.25 -1.71
CA PHE A 138 -3.57 -1.61 -2.94
C PHE A 138 -4.41 -2.88 -2.76
N LEU A 139 -5.67 -2.79 -3.18
CA LEU A 139 -6.52 -3.96 -3.35
C LEU A 139 -5.94 -4.88 -4.43
N ILE A 140 -5.52 -6.09 -4.06
CA ILE A 140 -5.12 -7.08 -5.06
C ILE A 140 -6.35 -7.78 -5.64
N LYS A 141 -6.39 -7.95 -6.96
CA LYS A 141 -7.41 -8.78 -7.61
C LYS A 141 -7.09 -10.24 -7.34
N SER A 142 -7.71 -10.78 -6.30
CA SER A 142 -7.63 -12.19 -5.94
C SER A 142 -8.06 -13.09 -7.11
N GLY A 143 -7.45 -14.28 -7.18
CA GLY A 143 -7.81 -15.31 -8.15
C GLY A 143 -9.08 -16.07 -7.75
N ARG A 144 -9.37 -16.07 -6.45
CA ARG A 144 -10.57 -16.65 -5.83
C ARG A 144 -11.52 -15.55 -5.42
N VAL A 145 -12.79 -15.67 -5.78
CA VAL A 145 -13.86 -14.81 -5.24
C VAL A 145 -14.08 -15.22 -3.79
N GLN A 146 -13.29 -14.64 -2.89
CA GLN A 146 -13.71 -14.49 -1.51
C GLN A 146 -14.31 -13.10 -1.38
N SER A 147 -15.62 -13.06 -1.62
CA SER A 147 -16.45 -12.00 -1.11
C SER A 147 -16.26 -11.98 0.41
N SER A 148 -15.57 -10.98 0.93
CA SER A 148 -15.60 -10.66 2.35
C SER A 148 -16.99 -10.08 2.66
N SER A 149 -17.99 -10.96 2.71
CA SER A 149 -19.31 -10.67 3.26
C SER A 149 -19.12 -10.50 4.77
N SER A 150 -18.92 -9.24 5.18
CA SER A 150 -19.06 -8.81 6.57
C SER A 150 -20.53 -8.91 6.96
N ASP A 151 -21.00 -10.15 7.17
CA ASP A 151 -22.38 -10.44 7.54
C ASP A 151 -22.55 -10.22 9.05
N SER A 152 -22.70 -8.94 9.40
CA SER A 152 -22.90 -8.46 10.77
C SER A 152 -24.27 -8.89 11.29
N SER A 153 -24.37 -10.15 11.72
CA SER A 153 -25.57 -10.72 12.32
C SER A 153 -25.93 -9.98 13.61
N LYS A 154 -27.05 -9.25 13.57
CA LYS A 154 -27.61 -8.48 14.70
C LYS A 154 -28.90 -9.15 15.21
N ALA A 155 -28.77 -9.95 16.27
CA ALA A 155 -29.80 -10.29 17.26
C ALA A 155 -29.08 -11.05 18.41
N GLY A 156 -29.39 -10.92 19.69
CA GLY A 156 -30.44 -10.13 20.37
C GLY A 156 -31.06 -10.99 21.48
N THR A 157 -30.99 -10.53 22.75
CA THR A 157 -31.46 -11.23 23.99
C THR A 157 -30.71 -12.54 24.29
N ASP A 158 -30.52 -13.00 25.53
CA ASP A 158 -31.36 -12.85 26.75
C ASP A 158 -30.52 -12.73 28.05
N SER A 159 -31.15 -12.32 29.15
CA SER A 159 -30.52 -12.04 30.46
C SER A 159 -30.80 -13.12 31.49
N THR A 160 -29.79 -13.63 32.21
CA THR A 160 -30.01 -14.26 33.53
C THR A 160 -28.80 -14.06 34.45
N SER A 161 -29.02 -13.34 35.55
CA SER A 161 -28.10 -13.24 36.69
C SER A 161 -28.22 -14.47 37.59
N ILE A 162 -27.09 -15.05 38.04
CA ILE A 162 -27.00 -15.65 39.39
C ILE A 162 -25.58 -15.47 39.96
N SER A 163 -25.49 -14.80 41.11
CA SER A 163 -24.43 -14.95 42.15
C SER A 163 -25.18 -15.43 43.42
N PRO A 164 -24.58 -16.17 44.38
CA PRO A 164 -23.41 -15.78 45.21
C PRO A 164 -22.38 -16.94 45.31
N THR A 165 -21.43 -17.10 46.26
CA THR A 165 -21.20 -16.49 47.59
C THR A 165 -19.70 -16.46 47.98
N GLU A 166 -19.44 -15.88 49.15
CA GLU A 166 -18.22 -15.72 49.94
C GLU A 166 -17.57 -17.03 50.43
N GLU A 167 -16.23 -17.05 50.63
CA GLU A 167 -15.58 -17.22 51.96
C GLU A 167 -14.06 -16.89 51.90
N SER A 168 -13.46 -16.59 53.05
CA SER A 168 -12.08 -16.10 53.23
C SER A 168 -11.00 -17.18 53.24
N GLY A 169 -9.76 -16.82 52.88
CA GLY A 169 -8.56 -17.66 53.09
C GLY A 169 -7.27 -16.90 52.81
N VAL A 170 -6.25 -17.02 53.68
CA VAL A 170 -5.05 -16.15 53.68
C VAL A 170 -3.76 -17.00 53.58
N GLN A 171 -2.71 -16.38 53.04
CA GLN A 171 -1.26 -16.66 53.22
C GLN A 171 -0.48 -17.40 52.10
N GLN A 172 0.50 -16.64 51.55
CA GLN A 172 1.89 -16.99 51.20
C GLN A 172 2.23 -18.26 50.39
N THR A 173 2.98 -18.06 49.30
CA THR A 173 4.43 -18.39 49.24
C THR A 173 5.08 -17.76 47.99
N ALA A 174 6.41 -17.66 47.99
CA ALA A 174 7.19 -16.98 46.95
C ALA A 174 7.95 -17.95 46.03
N GLN A 175 8.09 -17.61 44.74
CA GLN A 175 9.29 -17.85 43.91
C GLN A 175 9.13 -17.30 42.46
N THR A 176 10.14 -16.57 41.98
CA THR A 176 10.43 -16.23 40.57
C THR A 176 11.55 -17.15 40.04
N PRO A 177 11.97 -17.12 38.74
CA PRO A 177 11.44 -16.46 37.52
C PRO A 177 10.97 -17.52 36.48
N SER A 178 10.56 -17.28 35.21
CA SER A 178 11.16 -16.37 34.21
C SER A 178 10.32 -16.13 32.93
N ASN A 179 10.30 -14.86 32.51
CA ASN A 179 10.48 -14.39 31.13
C ASN A 179 9.41 -14.75 30.06
N GLU A 180 8.38 -13.91 29.94
CA GLU A 180 7.60 -13.77 28.69
C GLU A 180 7.55 -12.31 28.19
N THR A 181 7.50 -12.22 26.87
CA THR A 181 7.53 -11.01 26.05
C THR A 181 6.25 -10.19 26.18
N SER A 182 6.34 -8.87 26.34
CA SER A 182 5.23 -7.97 26.02
C SER A 182 5.72 -6.66 25.43
N TYR A 183 5.31 -6.35 24.20
CA TYR A 183 5.60 -5.09 23.53
C TYR A 183 4.79 -3.96 24.19
N GLY A 184 5.46 -2.88 24.58
CA GLY A 184 4.83 -1.75 25.27
C GLY A 184 3.73 -1.10 24.42
N GLY A 185 2.51 -1.09 24.95
CA GLY A 185 1.41 -0.30 24.41
C GLY A 185 1.56 1.17 24.76
N TYR A 186 1.58 2.04 23.75
CA TYR A 186 1.55 3.49 23.96
C TYR A 186 0.11 3.90 24.32
N ALA A 187 -0.13 4.21 25.59
CA ALA A 187 -1.41 4.75 26.02
C ALA A 187 -1.50 6.23 25.59
N TYR A 188 -2.44 6.54 24.70
CA TYR A 188 -2.80 7.92 24.40
C TYR A 188 -3.40 8.58 25.65
N ARG A 189 -2.74 9.63 26.16
CA ARG A 189 -3.34 10.57 27.12
C ARG A 189 -3.97 11.73 26.35
N SER A 190 -5.25 11.99 26.62
CA SER A 190 -5.99 13.12 26.04
C SER A 190 -5.46 14.46 26.53
N ALA A 191 -5.62 15.50 25.71
CA ALA A 191 -4.92 16.78 25.86
C ALA A 191 -5.61 17.83 26.77
N GLU A 192 -6.42 17.39 27.74
CA GLU A 192 -7.31 18.28 28.53
C GLU A 192 -7.03 18.33 30.04
N GLU A 193 -5.96 17.68 30.53
CA GLU A 193 -5.59 17.68 31.96
C GLU A 193 -4.13 18.12 32.18
N MET A 194 -3.81 19.36 31.77
CA MET A 194 -2.57 20.05 32.18
C MET A 194 -2.84 20.91 33.41
N ASN A 195 -2.19 20.59 34.52
CA ASN A 195 -2.25 21.35 35.77
C ASN A 195 -1.41 22.64 35.63
N PRO A 196 -1.93 23.86 35.89
CA PRO A 196 -1.21 25.12 35.64
C PRO A 196 -0.04 25.44 36.61
N ALA A 197 0.51 24.45 37.32
CA ALA A 197 1.52 24.64 38.35
C ALA A 197 2.98 24.57 37.87
N ASP A 198 3.26 23.99 36.69
CA ASP A 198 4.63 23.75 36.22
C ASP A 198 5.30 24.95 35.49
N ILE A 199 4.63 26.11 35.41
CA ILE A 199 5.17 27.34 34.77
C ILE A 199 5.99 28.18 35.76
N VAL A 200 6.90 27.55 36.52
CA VAL A 200 7.89 28.24 37.39
C VAL A 200 9.18 27.41 37.56
N ASN A 201 9.93 27.21 36.47
CA ASN A 201 11.40 26.99 36.50
C ASN A 201 12.01 27.03 35.08
N ALA A 202 11.94 28.20 34.45
CA ALA A 202 12.70 28.52 33.23
C ALA A 202 13.01 30.03 33.19
N VAL A 203 13.98 30.44 34.02
CA VAL A 203 14.72 31.71 33.96
C VAL A 203 16.20 31.37 34.01
#